data_AF-A0A842KVG2-F1
#
_entry.id   AF-A0A842KVG2-F1
#
_cell.length_a   1.000
_cell.length_b   1.000
_cell.length_c   1.000
_cell.angle_alpha   90.00
_cell.angle_beta   90.00
_cell.angle_gamma   90.00
#
_symmetry.space_group_name_H-M   'P 1'
#
loop_
_entity.id
_entity.type
_entity.pdbx_description
1 polymer ?
#
loop_
_entity_poly.entity_id
_entity_poly.type
_entity_poly.pdbx_seq_one_letter_code
_entity_poly.pdbx_strand_id
1 'polypeptide(L)'
;MDYTVKCSKCGRERGDEREWKCSCGGPYDIILEKKFSIDEIVCKNYTVWRYRKFYPYIKEESIVSLGEGFTPLVKVGDSLWFKLDLLMPTGSYK
;
A
#
# COMPACT_ATOMS: atom_id res chain seq x y z
N MET A 1 -10.29 16.13 2.88
CA MET A 1 -9.33 15.09 3.30
C MET A 1 -9.17 14.18 2.11
N ASP A 2 -7.95 13.92 1.66
CA ASP A 2 -7.72 13.14 0.42
C ASP A 2 -8.06 11.64 0.55
N TYR A 3 -8.55 11.25 1.73
CA TYR A 3 -9.01 9.92 2.05
C TYR A 3 -10.02 9.93 3.20
N THR A 4 -10.84 8.87 3.29
CA THR A 4 -11.65 8.53 4.47
C THR A 4 -11.39 7.08 4.86
N VAL A 5 -11.72 6.70 6.10
CA VAL A 5 -11.58 5.31 6.56
C VAL A 5 -12.96 4.83 7.02
N LYS A 6 -13.51 3.82 6.35
CA LYS A 6 -14.88 3.35 6.57
C LYS A 6 -14.93 1.85 6.76
N CYS A 7 -15.86 1.39 7.59
CA CYS A 7 -16.06 -0.04 7.78
C CYS A 7 -16.61 -0.66 6.49
N SER A 8 -15.94 -1.69 5.99
CA SER A 8 -16.35 -2.39 4.76
C SER A 8 -17.73 -3.05 4.85
N LYS A 9 -18.19 -3.34 6.08
CA LYS A 9 -19.46 -4.02 6.34
C LYS A 9 -20.65 -3.07 6.56
N CYS A 10 -20.46 -2.00 7.33
CA CYS A 10 -21.57 -1.11 7.74
C CYS A 10 -21.41 0.34 7.30
N GLY A 11 -20.31 0.70 6.64
CA GLY A 11 -20.05 2.06 6.15
C GLY A 11 -19.71 3.09 7.23
N ARG A 12 -19.70 2.72 8.51
CA ARG A 12 -19.34 3.63 9.61
C ARG A 12 -17.92 4.17 9.41
N GLU A 13 -17.75 5.47 9.51
CA GLU A 13 -16.44 6.11 9.50
C GLU A 13 -15.68 5.85 10.80
N ARG A 14 -14.37 5.62 10.70
CA ARG A 14 -13.52 5.36 11.87
C ARG A 14 -13.33 6.64 12.69
N GLY A 15 -13.57 6.57 14.00
CA GLY A 15 -13.44 7.72 14.91
C GLY A 15 -12.03 7.93 15.46
N ASP A 16 -11.29 6.84 15.69
CA ASP A 16 -9.94 6.86 16.28
C ASP A 16 -9.02 5.86 15.55
N GLU A 17 -7.76 6.20 15.32
CA GLU A 17 -6.80 5.35 14.62
C GLU A 17 -6.48 4.05 15.37
N ARG A 18 -6.64 4.02 16.69
CA ARG A 18 -6.45 2.84 17.54
C ARG A 18 -7.57 1.81 17.37
N GLU A 19 -8.68 2.19 16.74
CA GLU A 19 -9.74 1.26 16.38
C GLU A 19 -9.30 0.38 15.19
N TRP A 20 -8.72 -0.79 15.51
CA TRP A 20 -8.31 -1.77 14.50
C TRP A 20 -9.49 -2.54 13.88
N LYS A 21 -10.68 -2.49 14.50
CA LYS A 21 -11.93 -3.13 14.02
C LYS A 21 -13.14 -2.28 14.37
N CYS A 22 -14.13 -2.24 13.48
CA CYS A 22 -15.39 -1.56 13.75
C CYS A 22 -16.18 -2.27 14.86
N SER A 23 -17.00 -1.51 15.59
CA SER A 23 -17.94 -2.05 16.59
C SER A 23 -18.91 -3.11 16.02
N CYS A 24 -19.19 -3.10 14.71
CA CYS A 24 -20.00 -4.13 14.04
C CYS A 24 -19.22 -5.43 13.72
N GLY A 25 -17.92 -5.47 14.03
CA GLY A 25 -17.01 -6.58 13.76
C GLY A 25 -16.31 -6.57 12.40
N GLY A 26 -16.63 -5.62 11.51
CA GLY A 26 -16.00 -5.52 10.19
C GLY A 26 -14.63 -4.82 10.21
N PRO A 27 -13.75 -5.10 9.24
CA PRO A 27 -12.52 -4.34 9.04
C PRO A 27 -12.83 -2.93 8.50
N TYR A 28 -11.83 -2.07 8.56
CA TYR A 28 -11.86 -0.74 7.99
C TYR A 28 -11.09 -0.71 6.67
N ASP A 29 -11.68 -0.09 5.66
CA ASP A 29 -11.06 0.19 4.36
C ASP A 29 -10.65 1.67 4.29
N ILE A 30 -9.53 1.92 3.62
CA ILE A 30 -9.12 3.28 3.26
C ILE A 30 -9.72 3.61 1.89
N ILE A 31 -10.60 4.61 1.87
CA ILE A 31 -11.23 5.12 0.65
C ILE A 31 -10.45 6.36 0.21
N LEU A 32 -9.73 6.24 -0.90
CA LEU A 32 -9.01 7.33 -1.53
C LEU A 32 -9.91 8.02 -2.54
N GLU A 33 -10.02 9.35 -2.49
CA GLU A 33 -10.71 10.11 -3.54
C GLU A 33 -9.83 10.22 -4.80
N LYS A 34 -8.51 10.22 -4.61
CA LYS A 34 -7.51 10.30 -5.68
C LYS A 34 -7.53 9.03 -6.54
N LYS A 35 -7.76 9.20 -7.85
CA LYS A 35 -7.60 8.13 -8.84
C LYS A 35 -6.13 7.84 -9.10
N PHE A 36 -5.82 6.58 -9.40
CA PHE A 36 -4.48 6.17 -9.80
C PHE A 36 -4.10 6.78 -11.16
N SER A 37 -2.85 7.25 -11.28
CA SER A 37 -2.30 7.79 -12.52
C SER A 37 -0.84 7.36 -12.73
N ILE A 38 -0.48 6.90 -13.92
CA ILE A 38 0.85 6.33 -14.19
C ILE A 38 1.93 7.42 -14.18
N ASP A 39 1.63 8.62 -14.66
CA ASP A 39 2.52 9.78 -14.71
C ASP A 39 2.94 10.29 -13.31
N GLU A 40 2.18 9.91 -12.28
CA GLU A 40 2.47 10.26 -10.91
C GLU A 40 3.45 9.29 -10.21
N ILE A 41 3.84 8.19 -10.88
CA ILE A 41 4.86 7.27 -10.37
C ILE A 41 6.23 7.93 -10.43
N VAL A 42 6.96 7.92 -9.31
CA VAL A 42 8.33 8.44 -9.25
C VAL A 42 9.29 7.40 -9.82
N CYS A 43 9.51 7.42 -11.14
CA CYS A 43 10.26 6.39 -11.86
C CYS A 43 11.72 6.20 -11.41
N LYS A 44 12.34 7.22 -10.79
CA LYS A 44 13.71 7.14 -10.25
C LYS A 44 13.79 6.55 -8.84
N ASN A 45 12.65 6.21 -8.23
CA ASN A 45 12.59 5.54 -6.95
C ASN A 45 12.33 4.04 -7.19
N TYR A 46 13.25 3.20 -6.71
CA TYR A 46 13.19 1.73 -6.86
C TYR A 46 12.70 1.03 -5.58
N THR A 47 11.90 1.71 -4.78
CA THR A 47 11.24 1.16 -3.59
C THR A 47 9.72 1.18 -3.77
N VAL A 48 8.95 0.68 -2.80
CA VAL A 48 7.49 0.83 -2.75
C VAL A 48 7.07 2.32 -2.73
N TRP A 49 7.93 3.19 -2.21
CA TRP A 49 7.67 4.63 -2.11
C TRP A 49 7.64 5.36 -3.46
N ARG A 50 7.95 4.68 -4.57
CA ARG A 50 7.66 5.19 -5.92
C ARG A 50 6.18 5.52 -6.15
N TYR A 51 5.28 4.95 -5.35
CA TYR A 51 3.83 5.17 -5.38
C TYR A 51 3.35 6.15 -4.30
N ARG A 52 4.25 6.86 -3.61
CA ARG A 52 3.95 7.71 -2.44
C ARG A 52 2.78 8.69 -2.64
N LYS A 53 2.58 9.22 -3.84
CA LYS A 53 1.46 10.12 -4.18
C LYS A 53 0.08 9.50 -3.98
N PHE A 54 -0.02 8.17 -3.88
CA PHE A 54 -1.26 7.43 -3.63
C PHE A 54 -1.42 7.01 -2.16
N TYR A 55 -0.53 7.45 -1.28
CA TYR A 55 -0.58 7.24 0.17
C TYR A 55 -0.70 8.60 0.89
N PRO A 56 -1.80 9.36 0.70
CA PRO A 56 -1.90 10.74 1.19
C PRO A 56 -1.91 10.85 2.72
N TYR A 57 -2.19 9.75 3.42
CA TYR A 57 -2.20 9.64 4.88
C TYR A 57 -0.80 9.53 5.50
N ILE A 58 0.23 9.25 4.70
CA ILE A 58 1.62 9.19 5.17
C ILE A 58 2.24 10.57 4.94
N LYS A 59 3.07 11.06 5.86
CA LYS A 59 3.91 12.26 5.67
C LYS A 59 5.29 11.84 5.18
N GLU A 60 5.92 12.63 4.30
CA GLU A 60 7.19 12.22 3.69
C GLU A 60 8.30 12.09 4.73
N GLU A 61 8.34 13.01 5.68
CA GLU A 61 9.25 13.03 6.83
C GLU A 61 9.06 11.84 7.79
N SER A 62 7.92 11.14 7.71
CA SER A 62 7.59 10.00 8.56
C SER A 62 7.88 8.65 7.89
N ILE A 63 8.44 8.65 6.68
CA ILE A 63 8.78 7.42 5.97
C ILE A 63 9.98 6.74 6.65
N VAL A 64 9.75 5.52 7.12
CA VAL A 64 10.79 4.59 7.57
C VAL A 64 10.85 3.46 6.56
N SER A 65 12.03 3.16 6.03
CA SER A 65 12.20 2.19 4.94
C SER A 65 13.54 1.46 5.07
N LEU A 66 13.56 0.21 4.62
CA LEU A 66 14.78 -0.58 4.39
C LEU A 66 15.14 -0.63 2.89
N GLY A 67 14.46 0.17 2.06
CA GLY A 67 14.57 0.11 0.61
C GLY A 67 13.72 -0.99 -0.02
N GLU A 68 12.65 -1.44 0.66
CA GLU A 68 11.74 -2.48 0.20
C GLU A 68 11.03 -2.10 -1.10
N GLY A 69 10.75 -3.08 -1.95
CA GLY A 69 10.09 -2.91 -3.24
C GLY A 69 10.93 -3.45 -4.40
N PHE A 70 10.43 -3.22 -5.61
CA PHE A 70 11.15 -3.46 -6.87
C PHE A 70 11.85 -4.83 -7.01
N THR A 71 11.29 -5.83 -6.35
CA THR A 71 11.75 -7.23 -6.43
C THR A 71 11.60 -7.78 -7.85
N PRO A 72 12.44 -8.76 -8.24
CA PRO A 72 12.38 -9.35 -9.56
C PRO A 72 11.00 -9.95 -9.91
N LEU A 73 10.60 -9.79 -11.17
CA LEU A 73 9.57 -10.58 -11.82
C LEU A 73 10.27 -11.52 -12.81
N VAL A 74 10.35 -12.79 -12.48
CA VAL A 74 11.18 -13.78 -13.20
C VAL A 74 10.29 -14.69 -14.04
N LYS A 75 10.60 -14.83 -15.33
CA LYS A 75 9.90 -15.74 -16.23
C LYS A 75 10.32 -17.19 -15.96
N VAL A 76 9.35 -18.09 -15.85
CA VAL A 76 9.57 -19.53 -15.68
C VAL A 76 8.76 -20.25 -16.76
N GLY A 77 9.45 -20.89 -17.72
CA GLY A 77 8.78 -21.46 -18.90
C GLY A 77 8.16 -20.38 -19.82
N ASP A 78 7.14 -20.76 -20.59
CA ASP A 78 6.68 -19.92 -21.70
C ASP A 78 5.67 -18.84 -21.30
N SER A 79 4.84 -19.09 -20.28
CA SER A 79 3.71 -18.22 -19.90
C SER A 79 3.50 -18.07 -18.39
N LEU A 80 4.53 -18.39 -17.59
CA LEU A 80 4.48 -18.28 -16.14
C LEU A 80 5.56 -17.30 -15.65
N TRP A 81 5.19 -16.48 -14.66
CA TRP A 81 6.07 -15.49 -14.05
C TRP A 81 5.96 -15.57 -12.53
N PHE A 82 7.10 -15.49 -11.85
CA PHE A 82 7.18 -15.44 -10.40
C PHE A 82 7.58 -14.05 -9.94
N LYS A 83 6.78 -13.47 -9.05
CA LYS A 83 7.10 -12.25 -8.33
C LYS A 83 7.83 -12.62 -7.04
N LEU A 84 9.14 -12.36 -6.99
CA LEU A 84 10.01 -12.87 -5.93
C LEU A 84 10.03 -11.93 -4.71
N ASP A 85 8.89 -11.73 -4.06
CA ASP A 85 8.79 -10.86 -2.88
C ASP A 85 9.45 -11.43 -1.61
N LEU A 86 9.88 -12.69 -1.64
CA LEU A 86 10.79 -13.24 -0.62
C LEU A 86 12.16 -12.54 -0.62
N LEU A 87 12.52 -11.82 -1.68
CA LEU A 87 13.78 -11.07 -1.79
C LEU A 87 13.69 -9.63 -1.24
N MET A 88 12.57 -9.27 -0.59
CA MET A 88 12.50 -8.06 0.21
C MET A 88 13.51 -8.09 1.37
N PRO A 89 13.86 -6.95 1.99
CA PRO A 89 14.94 -6.86 2.97
C PRO A 89 14.86 -7.83 4.15
N THR A 90 13.65 -8.25 4.54
CA THR A 90 13.42 -9.15 5.68
C THR A 90 13.34 -10.63 5.29
N GLY A 91 13.49 -10.96 4.00
CA GLY A 91 13.26 -12.31 3.49
C GLY A 91 11.78 -12.67 3.34
N SER A 92 10.88 -11.69 3.42
CA SER A 92 9.43 -11.91 3.39
C SER A 92 8.70 -10.77 2.69
N TYR A 93 7.51 -11.03 2.16
CA TYR A 93 6.65 -10.01 1.53
C TYR A 93 6.20 -8.89 2.50
N LYS A 94 6.18 -9.17 3.81
CA LYS A 94 5.62 -8.26 4.82
C LYS A 94 6.48 -7.04 5.08
#